data_AF-A0A0C1K1V1-F1
#
_entry.id   AF-A0A0C1K1V1-F1
#
_cell.length_a   1.000
_cell.length_b   1.000
_cell.length_c   1.000
_cell.angle_alpha   90.00
_cell.angle_beta   90.00
_cell.angle_gamma   90.00
#
_symmetry.space_group_name_H-M   'P 1'
#
loop_
_entity.id
_entity.type
_entity.pdbx_description
1 polymer ?
#
loop_
_entity_poly.entity_id
_entity_poly.type
_entity_poly.pdbx_seq_one_letter_code
_entity_poly.pdbx_strand_id
1 'polypeptide(L)' 'MAIDMAFEEHKRLKAMTAFIGFTLKDPVLSCLREHLLDEPYHENLKAFKEADKGKGLICCKDFHDFIDKLGLK' A
#
# COMPACT_ATOMS: atom_id res chain seq x y z
N MET A 1 -15.27 -7.02 13.83
CA MET A 1 -14.67 -7.38 12.53
C MET A 1 -14.48 -8.89 12.53
N ALA A 2 -15.07 -9.58 11.55
CA ALA A 2 -14.90 -11.02 11.39
C ALA A 2 -14.18 -11.24 10.06
N ILE A 3 -13.04 -11.92 10.10
CA ILE A 3 -12.30 -12.34 8.90
C ILE A 3 -12.57 -13.83 8.76
N ASP A 4 -13.15 -14.21 7.63
CA ASP A 4 -13.36 -15.61 7.32
C ASP A 4 -12.04 -16.24 6.88
N MET A 5 -11.68 -17.38 7.45
CA MET A 5 -10.40 -18.05 7.23
C MET A 5 -10.59 -19.56 7.31
N ALA A 6 -9.90 -20.29 6.44
CA ALA A 6 -9.93 -21.74 6.47
C ALA A 6 -9.47 -22.27 7.84
N PHE A 7 -10.16 -23.29 8.35
CA PHE A 7 -9.97 -23.80 9.71
C PHE A 7 -8.52 -24.18 10.02
N GLU A 8 -7.85 -24.86 9.07
CA GLU A 8 -6.45 -25.29 9.23
C GLU A 8 -5.47 -24.11 9.25
N GLU A 9 -5.72 -23.09 8.42
CA GLU A 9 -4.88 -21.89 8.37
C GLU A 9 -5.02 -21.08 9.66
N HIS A 10 -6.25 -20.92 10.16
CA HIS A 10 -6.53 -20.26 11.44
C HIS A 10 -5.84 -20.98 12.60
N LYS A 11 -5.91 -22.32 12.63
CA LYS A 11 -5.27 -23.12 13.69
C LYS A 11 -3.75 -23.00 13.66
N ARG A 12 -3.14 -23.08 12.47
CA ARG A 12 -1.70 -22.91 12.29
C ARG A 12 -1.25 -21.52 12.71
N LEU A 13 -1.94 -20.48 12.25
CA LEU A 13 -1.59 -19.09 12.55
C LEU A 13 -1.71 -18.82 14.05
N LYS A 14 -2.80 -19.28 14.69
CA LYS A 14 -2.99 -19.16 16.14
C LYS A 14 -1.88 -19.86 16.95
N ALA A 15 -1.43 -21.03 16.51
CA ALA A 15 -0.33 -21.74 17.16
C ALA A 15 1.00 -20.98 17.03
N MET A 16 1.29 -20.45 15.85
CA MET A 16 2.50 -19.66 15.60
C MET A 16 2.53 -18.38 16.43
N THR A 17 1.40 -17.66 16.52
CA THR A 17 1.34 -16.43 17.33
C THR A 17 1.50 -16.71 18.80
N ALA A 18 0.88 -17.79 19.30
CA ALA A 18 1.00 -18.19 20.69
C ALA A 18 2.45 -18.58 21.06
N PHE A 19 3.18 -19.22 20.15
CA PHE A 19 4.59 -19.57 20.36
C PHE A 19 5.49 -18.34 20.56
N ILE A 20 5.18 -17.24 19.88
CA ILE A 20 5.93 -15.97 19.94
C ILE A 20 5.43 -15.10 21.11
N GLY A 21 4.40 -15.54 21.85
CA GLY A 21 3.82 -14.80 22.98
C GLY A 21 2.80 -13.74 22.58
N PHE A 22 2.29 -13.79 21.34
CA PHE A 22 1.27 -12.88 20.84
C PHE A 22 -0.09 -13.54 20.72
N THR A 23 -1.15 -12.73 20.77
CA THR A 23 -2.49 -13.19 20.39
C THR A 23 -2.65 -13.08 18.89
N LEU A 24 -3.51 -13.90 18.29
CA LEU A 24 -3.82 -13.83 16.86
C LEU A 24 -4.29 -12.42 16.42
N LYS A 25 -4.88 -11.66 17.35
CA LYS A 25 -5.37 -10.30 17.11
C LYS A 25 -4.22 -9.32 16.82
N ASP A 26 -3.07 -9.50 17.46
CA ASP A 26 -1.94 -8.55 17.37
C ASP A 26 -1.34 -8.46 15.95
N PRO A 27 -0.95 -9.56 15.28
CA PRO A 27 -0.44 -9.49 13.92
C PRO A 27 -1.52 -9.12 12.89
N VAL A 28 -2.78 -9.50 13.13
CA VAL A 28 -3.89 -9.09 12.26
C VAL A 28 -4.05 -7.57 12.31
N LEU A 29 -4.01 -6.96 13.49
CA LEU A 29 -4.08 -5.51 13.63
C LEU A 29 -2.83 -4.79 13.11
N SER A 30 -1.64 -5.38 13.26
CA SER A 30 -0.40 -4.82 12.66
C SER A 30 -0.49 -4.78 11.15
N CYS A 31 -0.87 -5.91 10.53
CA CYS A 31 -1.01 -6.01 9.08
C CYS A 31 -2.04 -5.01 8.54
N LEU A 32 -3.19 -4.87 9.22
CA LEU A 32 -4.19 -3.87 8.84
C LEU A 32 -3.66 -2.44 8.97
N ARG A 33 -2.87 -2.14 10.01
CA ARG A 33 -2.25 -0.82 10.15
C ARG A 33 -1.27 -0.53 9.01
N GLU A 34 -0.38 -1.46 8.73
CA GLU A 34 0.63 -1.31 7.67
C GLU A 34 0.03 -1.21 6.27
N HIS A 35 -1.14 -1.80 6.01
CA HIS A 35 -1.69 -1.85 4.65
C HIS A 35 -2.91 -0.94 4.43
N LEU A 36 -3.62 -0.54 5.47
CA LEU A 36 -4.79 0.35 5.38
C LEU A 36 -4.55 1.74 6.00
N LEU A 37 -3.61 1.86 6.94
CA LEU A 37 -3.36 3.11 7.67
C LEU A 37 -1.99 3.71 7.37
N ASP A 38 -1.09 3.01 6.69
CA ASP A 38 0.05 3.69 6.06
C ASP A 38 -0.51 4.65 5.02
N GLU A 39 -0.30 5.94 5.30
CA GLU A 39 -0.47 7.01 4.33
C GLU A 39 0.20 6.61 3.02
N PRO A 40 -0.37 6.97 1.85
CA PRO A 40 0.27 6.71 0.57
C PRO A 40 1.72 7.17 0.68
N TYR A 41 2.67 6.24 0.46
CA TYR A 41 4.13 6.41 0.58
C TYR A 41 4.52 7.88 0.55
N HIS A 42 5.15 8.43 1.60
CA HIS A 42 5.41 9.87 1.74
C HIS A 42 5.92 10.58 0.47
N GLU A 43 6.67 9.87 -0.38
CA GLU A 43 7.13 10.32 -1.69
C GLU A 43 5.99 10.56 -2.70
N ASN A 44 5.00 9.66 -2.75
CA ASN A 44 3.80 9.79 -3.57
C ASN A 44 2.95 10.98 -3.10
N LEU A 45 2.75 11.12 -1.79
CA LEU A 45 2.02 12.28 -1.23
C LEU A 45 2.71 13.61 -1.55
N LYS A 46 4.05 13.64 -1.54
CA LYS A 46 4.81 14.83 -1.93
C LYS A 46 4.64 15.13 -3.42
N ALA A 47 4.72 14.11 -4.28
CA ALA A 47 4.50 14.25 -5.71
C ALA A 47 3.08 14.79 -6.03
N PHE A 48 2.05 14.27 -5.36
CA PHE A 48 0.68 14.79 -5.50
C PHE A 48 0.56 16.24 -5.03
N LYS A 49 1.11 16.58 -3.86
CA LYS A 49 1.11 17.97 -3.35
C LYS A 49 1.90 18.93 -4.24
N GLU A 50 2.97 18.47 -4.90
CA GLU A 50 3.73 19.27 -5.85
C GLU A 50 2.95 19.45 -7.16
N ALA A 51 2.30 18.41 -7.66
CA ALA A 51 1.45 18.45 -8.85
C ALA A 51 0.26 19.41 -8.66
N ASP A 52 -0.43 19.37 -7.51
CA ASP A 52 -1.52 20.29 -7.16
C ASP A 52 -1.06 21.76 -7.12
N LYS A 53 0.21 22.00 -6.77
CA LYS A 53 0.84 23.33 -6.79
C LYS A 53 1.41 23.71 -8.16
N GLY A 54 1.18 22.89 -9.19
CA GLY A 54 1.71 23.10 -10.54
C GLY A 54 3.21 22.88 -10.68
N LYS A 55 3.86 22.24 -9.71
CA LYS A 55 5.31 21.95 -9.74
C LYS A 55 5.56 20.55 -10.30
N GLY A 56 6.59 20.41 -11.13
CA GLY A 56 6.98 19.11 -11.70
C GLY A 56 6.03 18.57 -12.77
N LEU A 57 5.10 19.40 -13.28
CA LEU A 57 4.20 19.02 -14.36
C LEU A 57 4.94 19.01 -15.70
N ILE A 58 4.78 17.92 -16.45
CA ILE A 58 5.29 17.80 -17.82
C ILE A 58 4.15 18.16 -18.76
N CYS A 59 4.21 19.36 -19.34
CA CYS A 59 3.26 19.75 -20.38
C CYS A 59 3.53 18.97 -21.65
N CYS A 60 2.51 18.28 -22.16
CA CYS A 60 2.54 17.57 -23.43
C CYS A 60 1.60 18.27 -24.41
N LYS A 61 2.03 18.40 -25.67
CA LYS A 61 1.22 19.05 -26.72
C LYS A 61 0.17 18.12 -27.30
N ASP A 62 0.53 16.85 -27.43
CA ASP A 62 -0.29 15.79 -27.99
C ASP A 62 0.09 14.44 -27.39
N PHE A 63 -0.65 13.40 -27.79
CA PHE A 63 -0.46 12.04 -27.29
C PHE A 63 0.88 11.41 -27.72
N HIS A 64 1.42 11.81 -28.87
CA HIS A 64 2.73 11.32 -29.32
C HIS A 64 3.87 11.95 -28.50
N ASP A 65 3.81 13.26 -28.24
CA ASP A 65 4.74 13.97 -27.35
C ASP A 65 4.68 13.41 -25.91
N PHE A 66 3.52 12.95 -25.45
CA PHE A 66 3.38 12.25 -24.18
C PHE A 66 4.10 10.89 -24.17
N ILE A 67 3.88 10.05 -25.18
CA ILE A 67 4.53 8.74 -25.30
C ILE A 67 6.06 8.89 -25.38
N ASP A 68 6.53 9.85 -26.19
CA ASP A 68 7.96 10.15 -26.35
C ASP A 68 8.59 10.60 -25.02
N LYS A 69 7.92 11.48 -24.27
CA LYS A 69 8.39 11.95 -22.96
C LYS A 69 8.33 10.88 -21.87
N LEU A 70 7.44 9.89 -22.01
CA LEU A 70 7.37 8.74 -21.11
C LEU A 70 8.45 7.68 -21.39
N GLY A 71 9.16 7.80 -22.52
CA GLY A 71 10.19 6.85 -22.93
C GLY A 71 9.65 5.50 -23.41
N LEU A 72 8.35 5.44 -23.73
CA LEU A 72 7.71 4.25 -24.29
C LEU A 72 7.91 4.28 -25.81
N LYS A 73 8.98 3.65 -26.30
CA LYS A 73 9.22 3.42 -27.73
C LYS A 73 8.58 2.12 -28.21
#